data_AF-A0A963TK28-F1
#
_entry.id   AF-A0A963TK28-F1
#
_cell.length_a   1.000
_cell.length_b   1.000
_cell.length_c   1.000
_cell.angle_alpha   90.00
_cell.angle_beta   90.00
_cell.angle_gamma   90.00
#
_symmetry.space_group_name_H-M   'P 1'
#
loop_
_entity.id
_entity.type
_entity.pdbx_description
1 polymer ?
#
loop_
_entity_poly.entity_id
_entity_poly.type
_entity_poly.pdbx_seq_one_letter_code
_entity_poly.pdbx_strand_id
1 'polypeptide(L)'
;MTETTALDLAHAAMDAAPEDNAARLRFYHRLADSELFLLLSAEPDGEDIAPQVFRLEEGAFVAVFDREERLAAFCDAPAPYAALPGRVIA
;
A
#
# COMPACT_ATOMS: atom_id res chain seq x y z
N MET A 1 -0.56 11.17 14.72
CA MET A 1 -1.56 11.59 13.72
C MET A 1 -0.90 11.38 12.37
N THR A 2 -1.38 10.45 11.57
CA THR A 2 -0.85 10.24 10.22
C THR A 2 -1.25 11.42 9.36
N GLU A 3 -0.27 12.06 8.72
CA GLU A 3 -0.58 13.15 7.80
C GLU A 3 -1.31 12.61 6.57
N THR A 4 -2.18 13.44 6.01
CA THR A 4 -2.88 13.15 4.76
C THR A 4 -1.89 13.19 3.59
N THR A 5 -1.83 12.10 2.83
CA THR A 5 -0.97 11.97 1.66
C THR A 5 -1.70 12.35 0.38
N ALA A 6 -0.94 12.59 -0.69
CA ALA A 6 -1.53 12.79 -2.01
C ALA A 6 -2.31 11.56 -2.48
N LEU A 7 -1.96 10.35 -2.02
CA LEU A 7 -2.71 9.14 -2.30
C LEU A 7 -4.05 9.14 -1.57
N ASP A 8 -4.08 9.56 -0.29
CA ASP A 8 -5.34 9.71 0.47
C ASP A 8 -6.30 10.69 -0.20
N LEU A 9 -5.78 11.85 -0.65
CA LEU A 9 -6.59 12.86 -1.32
C LEU A 9 -7.17 12.34 -2.63
N ALA A 10 -6.36 11.60 -3.42
CA ALA A 10 -6.82 11.00 -4.67
C ALA A 10 -7.86 9.90 -4.41
N HIS A 11 -7.67 9.09 -3.37
CA HIS A 11 -8.62 8.06 -2.95
C HIS A 11 -9.95 8.68 -2.51
N ALA A 12 -9.92 9.67 -1.63
CA ALA A 12 -11.12 10.36 -1.15
C ALA A 12 -11.90 11.01 -2.29
N ALA A 13 -11.22 11.59 -3.29
CA ALA A 13 -11.86 12.15 -4.47
C ALA A 13 -12.50 11.09 -5.36
N MET A 14 -11.88 9.91 -5.51
CA MET A 14 -12.45 8.78 -6.23
C MET A 14 -13.69 8.21 -5.52
N ASP A 15 -13.62 8.03 -4.21
CA ASP A 15 -14.74 7.53 -3.40
C ASP A 15 -15.94 8.48 -3.37
N ALA A 16 -15.68 9.80 -3.36
CA ALA A 16 -16.73 10.81 -3.36
C ALA A 16 -17.46 10.94 -4.71
N ALA A 17 -16.87 10.44 -5.80
CA ALA A 17 -17.46 10.46 -7.14
C ALA A 17 -17.19 9.14 -7.90
N PRO A 18 -17.83 8.02 -7.50
CA PRO A 18 -17.56 6.70 -8.08
C PRO A 18 -17.80 6.60 -9.59
N GLU A 19 -18.71 7.41 -10.13
CA GLU A 19 -19.02 7.51 -11.55
C GLU A 19 -18.04 8.39 -12.35
N ASP A 20 -17.18 9.18 -11.68
CA ASP A 20 -16.14 9.96 -12.35
C ASP A 20 -14.95 9.08 -12.71
N ASN A 21 -14.96 8.58 -13.95
CA ASN A 21 -13.86 7.80 -14.51
C ASN A 21 -12.51 8.56 -14.47
N ALA A 22 -12.51 9.88 -14.57
CA ALA A 22 -11.27 10.66 -14.49
C ALA A 22 -10.73 10.69 -13.06
N ALA A 23 -11.58 10.77 -12.03
CA ALA A 23 -11.15 10.65 -10.63
C ALA A 23 -10.55 9.27 -10.35
N ARG A 24 -11.20 8.22 -10.87
CA ARG A 24 -10.71 6.84 -10.76
C ARG A 24 -9.37 6.63 -11.45
N LEU A 25 -9.20 7.15 -12.67
CA LEU A 25 -7.91 7.11 -13.38
C LEU A 25 -6.81 7.88 -12.63
N ARG A 26 -7.13 9.05 -12.06
CA ARG A 26 -6.17 9.84 -11.26
C ARG A 26 -5.70 9.07 -10.03
N PHE A 27 -6.59 8.36 -9.34
CA PHE A 27 -6.21 7.52 -8.20
C PHE A 27 -5.25 6.41 -8.62
N TYR A 28 -5.58 5.61 -9.65
CA TYR A 28 -4.70 4.52 -10.07
C TYR A 28 -3.35 5.02 -10.61
N HIS A 29 -3.32 6.15 -11.31
CA HIS A 29 -2.06 6.78 -11.72
C HIS A 29 -1.23 7.17 -10.48
N ARG A 30 -1.86 7.76 -9.47
CA ARG A 30 -1.17 8.14 -8.23
C ARG A 30 -0.67 6.92 -7.47
N LEU A 31 -1.46 5.86 -7.41
CA LEU A 31 -1.09 4.58 -6.80
C LEU A 31 0.15 3.99 -7.49
N ALA A 32 0.13 3.93 -8.82
CA ALA A 32 1.23 3.39 -9.63
C ALA A 32 2.54 4.20 -9.50
N ASP A 33 2.44 5.51 -9.30
CA ASP A 33 3.57 6.42 -9.11
C ASP A 33 4.03 6.56 -7.66
N SER A 34 3.25 6.09 -6.70
CA SER A 34 3.63 6.15 -5.29
C SER A 34 4.60 5.03 -4.96
N GLU A 35 5.55 5.32 -4.07
CA GLU A 35 6.32 4.29 -3.39
C GLU A 35 5.44 3.68 -2.30
N LEU A 36 5.33 2.35 -2.30
CA LEU A 36 4.52 1.60 -1.36
C LEU A 36 5.41 0.65 -0.56
N PHE A 37 5.07 0.48 0.71
CA PHE A 37 5.77 -0.35 1.67
C PHE A 37 5.02 -1.66 1.84
N LEU A 38 5.53 -2.73 1.24
CA LEU A 38 5.00 -4.09 1.36
C LEU A 38 5.49 -4.73 2.65
N LEU A 39 4.55 -5.17 3.49
CA LEU A 39 4.88 -5.90 4.72
C LEU A 39 5.49 -7.27 4.41
N LEU A 40 6.62 -7.59 5.06
CA LEU A 40 7.31 -8.87 4.92
C LEU A 40 7.16 -9.73 6.17
N SER A 41 7.23 -11.05 6.01
CA SER A 41 7.22 -12.01 7.13
C SER A 41 8.60 -12.18 7.78
N ALA A 42 9.65 -11.73 7.10
CA ALA A 42 11.04 -11.80 7.54
C ALA A 42 11.84 -10.64 6.90
N GLU A 43 13.00 -10.34 7.47
CA GLU A 43 13.94 -9.40 6.84
C GLU A 43 14.30 -9.86 5.42
N PRO A 44 14.42 -8.92 4.46
CA PRO A 44 14.81 -9.26 3.09
C PRO A 44 16.26 -9.78 3.04
N ASP A 45 16.50 -10.79 2.21
CA ASP A 45 17.84 -11.33 1.94
C ASP A 45 18.29 -10.92 0.54
N GLY A 46 18.95 -9.76 0.46
CA GLY A 46 19.34 -9.17 -0.83
C GLY A 46 18.12 -8.82 -1.68
N GLU A 47 17.94 -9.53 -2.80
CA GLU A 47 16.80 -9.35 -3.71
C GLU A 47 15.62 -10.30 -3.38
N ASP A 48 15.83 -11.27 -2.49
CA ASP A 48 14.79 -12.22 -2.06
C ASP A 48 13.96 -11.61 -0.93
N ILE A 49 12.69 -11.32 -1.24
CA ILE A 49 11.71 -10.80 -0.29
C ILE A 49 10.63 -11.85 -0.01
N ALA A 50 10.16 -11.91 1.25
CA ALA A 50 9.10 -12.81 1.68
C ALA A 50 7.88 -12.01 2.12
N PRO A 51 6.89 -11.77 1.23
CA PRO A 51 5.69 -11.00 1.58
C PRO A 51 4.90 -11.67 2.72
N GLN A 52 4.42 -10.86 3.67
CA GLN A 52 3.52 -11.34 4.70
C GLN A 52 2.14 -11.61 4.08
N VAL A 53 1.80 -12.89 3.93
CA VAL A 53 0.51 -13.32 3.39
C VAL A 53 -0.48 -13.53 4.52
N PHE A 54 -1.60 -12.81 4.45
CA PHE A 54 -2.77 -12.98 5.30
C PHE A 54 -3.77 -13.89 4.59
N ARG A 55 -4.16 -15.00 5.24
CA ARG A 55 -5.19 -15.91 4.73
C ARG A 55 -6.52 -15.56 5.39
N LEU A 56 -7.44 -15.01 4.61
CA LEU A 56 -8.81 -14.67 4.99
C LEU A 56 -9.79 -15.64 4.33
N GLU A 57 -11.07 -15.57 4.69
CA GLU A 57 -12.10 -16.42 4.09
C GLU A 57 -12.23 -16.20 2.57
N GLU A 58 -11.96 -14.97 2.12
CA GLU A 58 -12.05 -14.55 0.72
C GLU A 58 -10.80 -14.90 -0.10
N GLY A 59 -9.68 -15.26 0.54
CA GLY A 59 -8.44 -15.60 -0.15
C GLY A 59 -7.15 -15.17 0.57
N ALA A 60 -6.06 -15.14 -0.19
CA ALA A 60 -4.74 -14.75 0.29
C ALA A 60 -4.43 -13.30 -0.12
N PHE A 61 -4.06 -12.47 0.85
CA PHE A 61 -3.79 -11.04 0.67
C PHE A 61 -2.42 -10.67 1.21
N VAL A 62 -1.85 -9.60 0.68
CA VAL A 62 -0.67 -8.93 1.23
C VAL A 62 -1.03 -7.49 1.59
N ALA A 63 -0.39 -6.94 2.61
CA ALA A 63 -0.63 -5.57 3.05
C ALA A 63 0.45 -4.64 2.52
N VAL A 64 0.03 -3.53 1.90
CA VAL A 64 0.90 -2.46 1.43
C VAL A 64 0.45 -1.13 2.01
N PHE A 65 1.40 -0.26 2.29
CA PHE A 65 1.16 1.03 2.94
C PHE A 65 1.82 2.13 2.12
N ASP A 66 1.28 3.34 2.16
CA ASP A 66 1.90 4.52 1.53
C ASP A 66 2.95 5.19 2.43
N ARG A 67 3.05 4.75 3.69
CA ARG A 67 4.03 5.24 4.68
C ARG A 67 4.47 4.15 5.64
N GLU A 68 5.73 4.21 6.07
CA GLU A 68 6.29 3.31 7.09
C GLU A 68 5.59 3.43 8.43
N GLU A 69 5.19 4.64 8.84
CA GLU A 69 4.52 4.84 10.13
C GLU A 69 3.14 4.17 10.16
N ARG A 70 2.47 4.07 9.00
CA ARG A 70 1.19 3.37 8.88
C ARG A 70 1.39 1.86 8.97
N LEU A 71 2.45 1.34 8.37
CA LEU A 71 2.85 -0.07 8.47
C LEU A 71 3.20 -0.44 9.92
N ALA A 72 4.04 0.35 10.57
CA ALA A 72 4.43 0.12 11.96
C ALA A 72 3.23 0.22 12.91
N ALA A 73 2.33 1.18 12.70
CA ALA A 73 1.09 1.29 13.46
C ALA A 73 0.15 0.10 13.24
N PHE A 74 0.10 -0.46 12.02
CA PHE A 74 -0.66 -1.68 11.73
C PHE A 74 -0.09 -2.91 12.46
N CYS A 75 1.23 -3.02 12.56
CA CYS A 75 1.91 -4.15 13.21
C CYS A 75 2.00 -4.00 14.74
N ASP A 76 1.70 -2.82 15.29
CA ASP A 76 1.98 -2.42 16.68
C ASP A 76 3.45 -2.64 17.10
N ALA A 77 4.35 -2.64 16.12
CA ALA A 77 5.78 -2.89 16.26
C ALA A 77 6.53 -2.50 14.97
N PRO A 78 7.84 -2.25 15.04
CA PRO A 78 8.68 -2.26 13.84
C PRO A 78 8.58 -3.61 13.14
N ALA A 79 8.38 -3.59 11.82
CA ALA A 79 8.25 -4.79 11.01
C ALA A 79 9.05 -4.65 9.70
N PRO A 80 9.61 -5.75 9.17
CA PRO A 80 10.37 -5.72 7.93
C PRO A 80 9.44 -5.40 6.75
N TYR A 81 9.95 -4.61 5.81
CA TYR A 81 9.19 -4.19 4.64
C TYR A 81 10.08 -4.10 3.39
N ALA A 82 9.44 -4.14 2.21
CA ALA A 82 10.06 -3.77 0.94
C ALA A 82 9.42 -2.50 0.40
N ALA A 83 10.21 -1.48 0.09
CA ALA A 83 9.76 -0.27 -0.60
C ALA A 83 9.79 -0.53 -2.11
N LEU A 84 8.61 -0.52 -2.74
CA LEU A 84 8.44 -0.84 -4.16
C LEU A 84 7.55 0.21 -4.84
N PRO A 85 7.80 0.56 -6.11
CA PRO A 85 6.88 1.38 -6.88
C PRO A 85 5.52 0.69 -6.97
N GLY A 86 4.42 1.41 -6.78
CA GLY A 86 3.08 0.83 -6.81
C GLY A 86 2.76 0.08 -8.10
N ARG A 87 3.33 0.51 -9.25
CA ARG A 87 3.26 -0.20 -10.54
C ARG A 87 3.88 -1.61 -10.57
N VAL A 88 4.72 -1.96 -9.61
CA VAL A 88 5.30 -3.32 -9.46
C VAL A 88 4.34 -4.22 -8.69
N ILE A 89 3.48 -3.64 -7.86
CA ILE A 89 2.55 -4.35 -6.98
C ILE A 89 1.15 -4.49 -7.62
N ALA A 90 0.69 -3.45 -8.31
CA ALA A 90 -0.69 -3.31 -8.82
C ALA A 90 -0.97 -4.05 -10.13
#